data_AF-A0A8H9N522-F1
#
_entry.id   AF-A0A8H9N522-F1
#
_cell.length_a   1.000
_cell.length_b   1.000
_cell.length_c   1.000
_cell.angle_alpha   90.00
_cell.angle_beta   90.00
_cell.angle_gamma   90.00
#
_symmetry.space_group_name_H-M   'P 1'
#
loop_
_entity.id
_entity.type
_entity.pdbx_description
1 polymer ?
#
loop_
_entity_poly.entity_id
_entity_poly.type
_entity_poly.pdbx_seq_one_letter_code
_entity_poly.pdbx_strand_id
1 'polypeptide(L)'
;MYRTTLASLIALTLVGCGGGGGGSDAGNSLRVFTTTPSVHVEGNSMKYTYATVDIDSRGVVTDGSQIFFGVMEDTGGLLRNAELQFVTEQAGYYTLEFYPGYLFKEGDNTSQVSLAFCYDYYCNQHVAGSPIKVNVNYANPLDEQISLSSVSPQNFDKSARLNETVLDNTPVTFFTQLTGQNADLITLRNQNDYKVASHVAVEELGSNVYRLTADVRLPTSLGVGSHSGSLTVDACYDADCQYPIKGSPLTIPMNYQVTPPVFAADSPAAVNESQELPFKVREAKHVPGLDIIVMVSDSPTNAVYVYDIASNTTFKYPLTSEPKDLSVDLVSTQGRIIVAHDYQVTQIDYNPDYAATPLITVHNTSVANPIAVVKNDHVYLVDRHDGFSKYSRFNLESSHETFLQDSMLRSMSVFELHPSGHGIYFTSTAFSPQDISRTNINEERGLDYPSYSPYHGDYDIGGNFWFSYDGTKLYTSTGSIFTLSNNPEEDMRYAGRLPLEYSYVSSTAQNETVTILADSYPSYTVRKFDTGSMTVEKTFPKTARTIDSSIDKVIDEEPIYAFISDRGYVYTIKETNDFPDMYYRLERLE
;
A
#
# COMPACT_ATOMS: atom_id res chain seq x y z
N MET A 1 -28.00 -13.34 -0.96
CA MET A 1 -29.24 -13.31 -0.14
C MET A 1 -29.33 -11.90 0.42
N TYR A 2 -30.26 -10.99 0.10
CA TYR A 2 -31.65 -11.04 -0.35
C TYR A 2 -31.78 -10.47 -1.78
N ARG A 3 -32.58 -11.11 -2.65
CA ARG A 3 -32.94 -10.57 -3.98
C ARG A 3 -34.33 -9.92 -3.86
N THR A 4 -34.38 -8.60 -3.80
CA THR A 4 -35.61 -7.82 -4.03
C THR A 4 -35.63 -7.41 -5.49
N THR A 5 -36.40 -8.13 -6.30
CA THR A 5 -36.77 -7.70 -7.66
C THR A 5 -37.68 -6.48 -7.54
N LEU A 6 -37.19 -5.31 -7.99
CA LEU A 6 -38.05 -4.13 -8.16
C LEU A 6 -38.99 -4.39 -9.35
N ALA A 7 -40.23 -4.75 -9.07
CA ALA A 7 -41.31 -4.71 -10.05
C ALA A 7 -41.83 -3.27 -10.15
N SER A 8 -41.33 -2.50 -11.11
CA SER A 8 -41.92 -1.20 -11.46
C SER A 8 -43.03 -1.42 -12.48
N LEU A 9 -44.28 -1.53 -12.02
CA LEU A 9 -45.48 -1.60 -12.87
C LEU A 9 -46.08 -0.19 -13.01
N ILE A 10 -46.11 0.36 -14.23
CA ILE A 10 -46.71 1.67 -14.54
C ILE A 10 -48.07 1.44 -15.23
N ALA A 11 -49.10 2.15 -14.80
CA ALA A 11 -50.45 2.08 -15.37
C ALA A 11 -50.67 3.14 -16.46
N LEU A 12 -51.24 2.75 -17.60
CA LEU A 12 -51.70 3.67 -18.65
C LEU A 12 -53.18 3.41 -18.97
N THR A 13 -53.94 4.50 -19.12
CA THR A 13 -55.32 4.48 -19.61
C THR A 13 -55.32 4.68 -21.13
N LEU A 14 -55.55 3.61 -21.89
CA LEU A 14 -55.81 3.71 -23.33
C LEU A 14 -57.27 4.15 -23.54
N VAL A 15 -57.49 5.42 -23.85
CA VAL A 15 -58.82 5.96 -24.17
C VAL A 15 -59.00 5.91 -25.69
N GLY A 16 -59.61 4.83 -26.19
CA GLY A 16 -60.03 4.72 -27.59
C GLY A 16 -61.31 5.51 -27.86
N CYS A 17 -61.28 6.42 -28.84
CA CYS A 17 -62.44 7.16 -29.31
C CYS A 17 -63.34 6.24 -30.18
N GLY A 18 -64.57 5.99 -29.74
CA GLY A 18 -65.48 5.01 -30.33
C GLY A 18 -66.21 5.48 -31.59
N GLY A 19 -66.18 4.64 -32.64
CA GLY A 19 -67.10 4.64 -33.77
C GLY A 19 -67.90 3.33 -33.78
N GLY A 20 -69.23 3.43 -33.81
CA GLY A 20 -70.15 2.33 -33.47
C GLY A 20 -70.53 1.36 -34.59
N GLY A 21 -71.14 0.25 -34.16
CA GLY A 21 -72.13 -0.53 -34.95
C GLY A 21 -71.87 -2.03 -35.11
N GLY A 22 -72.73 -2.87 -34.47
CA GLY A 22 -73.15 -4.17 -35.02
C GLY A 22 -72.47 -5.42 -34.48
N GLY A 23 -73.24 -6.28 -33.81
CA GLY A 23 -72.79 -7.46 -33.07
C GLY A 23 -72.12 -8.59 -33.88
N SER A 24 -71.18 -9.28 -33.22
CA SER A 24 -71.10 -10.74 -33.08
C SER A 24 -69.89 -11.09 -32.19
N ASP A 25 -70.11 -12.07 -31.32
CA ASP A 25 -69.20 -12.51 -30.28
C ASP A 25 -67.82 -12.98 -30.79
N ALA A 26 -66.83 -12.85 -29.89
CA ALA A 26 -65.49 -13.45 -29.87
C ALA A 26 -64.32 -12.75 -30.61
N GLY A 27 -64.51 -11.57 -31.21
CA GLY A 27 -63.44 -10.87 -31.96
C GLY A 27 -62.84 -9.61 -31.33
N ASN A 28 -63.45 -9.02 -30.29
CA ASN A 28 -63.18 -7.62 -29.89
C ASN A 28 -62.41 -7.43 -28.57
N SER A 29 -62.20 -8.48 -27.77
CA SER A 29 -61.44 -8.39 -26.52
C SER A 29 -59.95 -8.18 -26.81
N LEU A 30 -59.30 -7.30 -26.04
CA LEU A 30 -57.85 -7.06 -26.16
C LEU A 30 -57.08 -8.38 -26.10
N ARG A 31 -56.22 -8.58 -27.09
CA ARG A 31 -55.30 -9.71 -27.19
C ARG A 31 -53.91 -9.18 -27.52
N VAL A 32 -52.91 -9.68 -26.81
CA VAL A 32 -51.49 -9.37 -27.05
C VAL A 32 -50.78 -10.57 -27.68
N PHE A 33 -49.77 -10.30 -28.49
CA PHE A 33 -48.90 -11.30 -29.07
C PHE A 33 -47.53 -10.68 -29.42
N THR A 34 -46.55 -11.52 -29.68
CA THR A 34 -45.23 -11.08 -30.15
C THR A 34 -44.95 -11.67 -31.52
N THR A 35 -44.28 -10.91 -32.37
CA THR A 35 -43.67 -11.39 -33.62
C THR A 35 -42.23 -11.87 -33.40
N THR A 36 -41.69 -11.67 -32.21
CA THR A 36 -40.30 -11.96 -31.81
C THR A 36 -40.26 -12.96 -30.65
N PRO A 37 -40.73 -14.22 -30.84
CA PRO A 37 -40.82 -15.21 -29.76
C PRO A 37 -39.46 -15.71 -29.27
N SER A 38 -38.38 -15.35 -29.94
CA SER A 38 -37.02 -15.63 -29.52
C SER A 38 -36.08 -14.49 -29.84
N VAL A 39 -35.15 -14.20 -28.94
CA VAL A 39 -34.06 -13.25 -29.16
C VAL A 39 -32.73 -13.96 -28.99
N HIS A 40 -31.76 -13.60 -29.82
CA HIS A 40 -30.37 -13.99 -29.64
C HIS A 40 -29.59 -12.78 -29.17
N VAL A 41 -28.81 -12.95 -28.12
CA VAL A 41 -28.03 -11.89 -27.48
C VAL A 41 -26.60 -12.37 -27.38
N GLU A 42 -25.68 -11.63 -27.98
CA GLU A 42 -24.26 -11.79 -27.70
C GLU A 42 -23.94 -10.93 -26.48
N GLY A 43 -23.63 -11.61 -25.37
CA GLY A 43 -23.34 -10.97 -24.10
C GLY A 43 -22.03 -10.19 -24.14
N ASN A 44 -22.01 -9.06 -23.45
CA ASN A 44 -20.77 -8.35 -23.16
C ASN A 44 -20.29 -8.78 -21.78
N SER A 45 -19.01 -9.13 -21.65
CA SER A 45 -18.45 -9.65 -20.40
C SER A 45 -18.70 -8.68 -19.23
N MET A 46 -18.54 -7.37 -19.42
CA MET A 46 -18.55 -6.35 -18.34
C MET A 46 -19.64 -5.28 -18.44
N LYS A 47 -20.30 -5.13 -19.59
CA LYS A 47 -21.37 -4.14 -19.80
C LYS A 47 -22.75 -4.79 -19.87
N TYR A 48 -23.77 -4.02 -19.53
CA TYR A 48 -25.15 -4.42 -19.82
C TYR A 48 -25.35 -4.56 -21.33
N THR A 49 -26.10 -5.59 -21.71
CA THR A 49 -26.50 -5.82 -23.10
C THR A 49 -28.01 -5.72 -23.23
N TYR A 50 -28.49 -5.50 -24.45
CA TYR A 50 -29.89 -5.19 -24.69
C TYR A 50 -30.44 -6.01 -25.84
N ALA A 51 -31.71 -6.41 -25.73
CA ALA A 51 -32.47 -7.00 -26.83
C ALA A 51 -33.88 -6.42 -26.85
N THR A 52 -34.49 -6.37 -28.03
CA THR A 52 -35.86 -5.90 -28.20
C THR A 52 -36.81 -7.04 -28.52
N VAL A 53 -37.98 -7.04 -27.88
CA VAL A 53 -39.08 -7.95 -28.19
C VAL A 53 -40.27 -7.12 -28.64
N ASP A 54 -40.67 -7.27 -29.89
CA ASP A 54 -41.81 -6.55 -30.43
C ASP A 54 -43.12 -7.13 -29.86
N ILE A 55 -44.00 -6.23 -29.45
CA ILE A 55 -45.32 -6.55 -28.91
C ILE A 55 -46.38 -5.87 -29.77
N ASP A 56 -47.29 -6.69 -30.27
CA ASP A 56 -48.47 -6.26 -30.98
C ASP A 56 -49.74 -6.60 -30.20
N SER A 57 -50.78 -5.82 -30.45
CA SER A 57 -52.09 -6.03 -29.85
C SER A 57 -53.20 -5.87 -30.87
N ARG A 58 -54.32 -6.56 -30.62
CA ARG A 58 -55.57 -6.44 -31.38
C ARG A 58 -56.75 -6.41 -30.42
N GLY A 59 -57.86 -5.83 -30.87
CA GLY A 59 -59.04 -5.63 -30.03
C GLY A 59 -58.92 -4.37 -29.17
N VAL A 60 -59.91 -4.13 -28.33
CA VAL A 60 -60.02 -2.92 -27.51
C VAL A 60 -60.45 -3.26 -26.09
N VAL A 61 -60.05 -2.42 -25.14
CA VAL A 61 -60.59 -2.44 -23.77
C VAL A 61 -61.80 -1.51 -23.76
N THR A 62 -63.01 -2.06 -23.62
CA THR A 62 -64.27 -1.30 -23.80
C THR A 62 -64.91 -0.83 -22.50
N ASP A 63 -64.39 -1.27 -21.35
CA ASP A 63 -64.91 -0.97 -20.01
C ASP A 63 -64.06 0.07 -19.24
N GLY A 64 -63.03 0.61 -19.87
CA GLY A 64 -62.11 1.58 -19.25
C GLY A 64 -61.08 0.97 -18.29
N SER A 65 -60.94 -0.35 -18.27
CA SER A 65 -59.93 -1.03 -17.44
C SER A 65 -58.50 -0.60 -17.81
N GLN A 66 -57.65 -0.46 -16.79
CA GLN A 66 -56.22 -0.23 -16.98
C GLN A 66 -55.52 -1.56 -17.28
N ILE A 67 -54.50 -1.51 -18.14
CA ILE A 67 -53.65 -2.66 -18.41
C ILE A 67 -52.34 -2.50 -17.64
N PHE A 68 -52.04 -3.51 -16.85
CA PHE A 68 -50.78 -3.64 -16.12
C PHE A 68 -49.86 -4.57 -16.89
N PHE A 69 -48.56 -4.27 -16.93
CA PHE A 69 -47.59 -5.06 -17.67
C PHE A 69 -46.26 -5.15 -16.94
N GLY A 70 -45.54 -6.25 -17.14
CA GLY A 70 -44.24 -6.47 -16.52
C GLY A 70 -43.68 -7.87 -16.76
N VAL A 71 -42.54 -8.17 -16.14
CA VAL A 71 -41.93 -9.51 -16.21
C VAL A 71 -42.42 -10.35 -15.04
N MET A 72 -43.06 -11.49 -15.33
CA MET A 72 -43.50 -12.44 -14.30
C MET A 72 -42.42 -13.43 -13.93
N GLU A 73 -41.62 -13.85 -14.90
CA GLU A 73 -40.62 -14.90 -14.70
C GLU A 73 -39.43 -14.66 -15.63
N ASP A 74 -38.23 -14.85 -15.08
CA ASP A 74 -36.99 -15.03 -15.81
C ASP A 74 -36.32 -16.28 -15.24
N THR A 75 -36.44 -17.38 -15.99
CA THR A 75 -35.93 -18.68 -15.57
C THR A 75 -34.40 -18.75 -15.51
N GLY A 76 -33.71 -17.88 -16.26
CA GLY A 76 -32.25 -17.79 -16.26
C GLY A 76 -31.69 -16.78 -15.26
N GLY A 77 -32.54 -15.86 -14.78
CA GLY A 77 -32.11 -14.75 -13.93
C GLY A 77 -31.08 -13.84 -14.62
N LEU A 78 -31.17 -13.72 -15.95
CA LEU A 78 -30.26 -12.95 -16.80
C LEU A 78 -30.65 -11.46 -16.86
N LEU A 79 -31.92 -11.14 -16.64
CA LEU A 79 -32.45 -9.80 -16.77
C LEU A 79 -32.18 -8.96 -15.53
N ARG A 80 -31.63 -7.77 -15.77
CA ARG A 80 -31.58 -6.68 -14.79
C ARG A 80 -32.87 -5.87 -14.81
N ASN A 81 -33.37 -5.56 -16.01
CA ASN A 81 -34.54 -4.73 -16.21
C ASN A 81 -35.27 -5.09 -17.51
N ALA A 82 -36.54 -4.74 -17.61
CA ALA A 82 -37.31 -4.80 -18.84
C ALA A 82 -38.27 -3.62 -18.90
N GLU A 83 -38.21 -2.84 -19.97
CA GLU A 83 -39.01 -1.63 -20.14
C GLU A 83 -39.87 -1.72 -21.40
N LEU A 84 -41.18 -1.51 -21.28
CA LEU A 84 -42.10 -1.46 -22.42
C LEU A 84 -42.20 -0.04 -22.96
N GLN A 85 -42.00 0.13 -24.25
CA GLN A 85 -42.21 1.40 -24.95
C GLN A 85 -43.26 1.23 -26.04
N PHE A 86 -44.25 2.13 -26.05
CA PHE A 86 -45.31 2.14 -27.06
C PHE A 86 -44.86 2.98 -28.26
N VAL A 87 -44.97 2.39 -29.46
CA VAL A 87 -44.69 3.08 -30.72
C VAL A 87 -45.99 3.62 -31.32
N THR A 88 -47.07 2.84 -31.16
CA THR A 88 -48.43 3.21 -31.58
C THR A 88 -49.44 2.72 -30.52
N GLU A 89 -50.72 3.00 -30.74
CA GLU A 89 -51.80 2.47 -29.89
C GLU A 89 -51.94 0.94 -29.92
N GLN A 90 -51.37 0.27 -30.94
CA GLN A 90 -51.49 -1.19 -31.13
C GLN A 90 -50.15 -1.93 -31.10
N ALA A 91 -49.02 -1.21 -31.08
CA ALA A 91 -47.69 -1.81 -31.19
C ALA A 91 -46.68 -1.09 -30.29
N GLY A 92 -45.74 -1.86 -29.74
CA GLY A 92 -44.63 -1.40 -28.92
C GLY A 92 -43.53 -2.45 -28.88
N TYR A 93 -42.53 -2.25 -28.03
CA TYR A 93 -41.48 -3.23 -27.81
C TYR A 93 -41.01 -3.19 -26.36
N TYR A 94 -40.61 -4.34 -25.85
CA TYR A 94 -39.82 -4.42 -24.62
C TYR A 94 -38.35 -4.26 -24.96
N THR A 95 -37.67 -3.35 -24.29
CA THR A 95 -36.20 -3.36 -24.17
C THR A 95 -35.84 -4.22 -22.96
N LEU A 96 -35.25 -5.37 -23.21
CA LEU A 96 -34.70 -6.27 -22.21
C LEU A 96 -33.25 -5.88 -21.94
N GLU A 97 -32.92 -5.54 -20.70
CA GLU A 97 -31.56 -5.23 -20.25
C GLU A 97 -31.01 -6.42 -19.45
N PHE A 98 -29.89 -6.97 -19.91
CA PHE A 98 -29.22 -8.13 -19.30
C PHE A 98 -28.04 -7.68 -18.44
N TYR A 99 -27.81 -8.38 -17.32
CA TYR A 99 -26.60 -8.23 -16.52
C TYR A 99 -25.32 -8.53 -17.34
N PRO A 100 -24.15 -8.02 -16.91
CA PRO A 100 -22.87 -8.36 -17.52
C PRO A 100 -22.59 -9.86 -17.52
N GLY A 101 -21.93 -10.33 -18.57
CA GLY A 101 -21.64 -11.75 -18.81
C GLY A 101 -20.83 -12.44 -17.70
N TYR A 102 -19.92 -11.74 -17.03
CA TYR A 102 -19.06 -12.33 -15.98
C TYR A 102 -19.84 -12.86 -14.76
N LEU A 103 -21.09 -12.43 -14.57
CA LEU A 103 -21.98 -12.91 -13.51
C LEU A 103 -22.58 -14.29 -13.83
N PHE A 104 -22.36 -14.78 -15.04
CA PHE A 104 -22.91 -16.03 -15.56
C PHE A 104 -21.81 -16.97 -16.01
N LYS A 105 -22.17 -18.25 -16.18
CA LYS A 105 -21.25 -19.25 -16.69
C LYS A 105 -20.93 -18.97 -18.16
N GLU A 106 -19.67 -19.20 -18.54
CA GLU A 106 -19.23 -19.23 -19.94
C GLU A 106 -20.08 -20.19 -20.78
N GLY A 107 -20.35 -19.79 -22.02
CA GLY A 107 -21.08 -20.54 -23.03
C GLY A 107 -22.49 -20.04 -23.30
N ASP A 108 -23.23 -20.82 -24.10
CA ASP A 108 -24.59 -20.50 -24.48
C ASP A 108 -25.57 -20.82 -23.34
N ASN A 109 -26.27 -19.79 -22.87
CA ASN A 109 -27.30 -19.88 -21.86
C ASN A 109 -28.66 -19.71 -22.54
N THR A 110 -29.52 -20.71 -22.42
CA THR A 110 -30.91 -20.61 -22.88
C THR A 110 -31.81 -20.36 -21.69
N SER A 111 -32.66 -19.35 -21.80
CA SER A 111 -33.65 -19.02 -20.77
C SER A 111 -34.98 -18.63 -21.40
N GLN A 112 -36.02 -18.59 -20.58
CA GLN A 112 -37.34 -18.12 -20.96
C GLN A 112 -37.73 -16.95 -20.06
N VAL A 113 -38.19 -15.87 -20.69
CA VAL A 113 -38.75 -14.67 -20.07
C VAL A 113 -40.25 -14.66 -20.33
N SER A 114 -41.04 -14.50 -19.27
CA SER A 114 -42.50 -14.42 -19.34
C SER A 114 -42.94 -12.97 -19.16
N LEU A 115 -43.40 -12.35 -20.25
CA LEU A 115 -43.90 -10.97 -20.29
C LEU A 115 -45.42 -10.98 -20.11
N ALA A 116 -45.89 -10.32 -19.06
CA ALA A 116 -47.30 -10.33 -18.68
C ALA A 116 -48.01 -9.02 -19.01
N PHE A 117 -49.30 -9.16 -19.32
CA PHE A 117 -50.27 -8.11 -19.55
C PHE A 117 -51.55 -8.54 -18.85
N CYS A 118 -52.03 -7.73 -17.91
CA CYS A 118 -53.05 -8.16 -16.95
C CYS A 118 -54.06 -7.04 -16.72
N TYR A 119 -55.30 -7.44 -16.40
CA TYR A 119 -56.37 -6.51 -16.06
C TYR A 119 -56.32 -6.04 -14.61
N ASP A 120 -55.56 -6.73 -13.76
CA ASP A 120 -55.34 -6.37 -12.36
C ASP A 120 -53.84 -6.25 -12.02
N TYR A 121 -53.54 -5.43 -11.01
CA TYR A 121 -52.19 -5.12 -10.57
C TYR A 121 -51.38 -6.36 -10.13
N TYR A 122 -52.04 -7.36 -9.55
CA TYR A 122 -51.38 -8.59 -9.07
C TYR A 122 -51.30 -9.67 -10.16
N CYS A 123 -51.77 -9.36 -11.37
CA CYS A 123 -51.80 -10.27 -12.50
C CYS A 123 -52.53 -11.60 -12.23
N ASN A 124 -53.64 -11.57 -11.51
CA ASN A 124 -54.50 -12.75 -11.35
C ASN A 124 -55.38 -13.01 -12.59
N GLN A 125 -55.60 -11.98 -13.41
CA GLN A 125 -56.40 -12.00 -14.63
C GLN A 125 -55.58 -11.53 -15.82
N HIS A 126 -55.17 -12.48 -16.66
CA HIS A 126 -54.35 -12.21 -17.83
C HIS A 126 -55.18 -11.69 -19.02
N VAL A 127 -54.60 -10.76 -19.77
CA VAL A 127 -55.05 -10.41 -21.12
C VAL A 127 -54.90 -11.63 -22.02
N ALA A 128 -55.81 -11.81 -22.98
CA ALA A 128 -55.73 -12.93 -23.91
C ALA A 128 -54.37 -12.93 -24.65
N GLY A 129 -53.70 -14.09 -24.67
CA GLY A 129 -52.35 -14.21 -25.23
C GLY A 129 -51.20 -13.93 -24.25
N SER A 130 -51.50 -13.58 -22.99
CA SER A 130 -50.53 -13.38 -21.91
C SER A 130 -50.50 -14.56 -20.93
N PRO A 131 -49.33 -14.93 -20.33
CA PRO A 131 -48.01 -14.35 -20.55
C PRO A 131 -47.43 -14.73 -21.91
N ILE A 132 -46.74 -13.77 -22.54
CA ILE A 132 -45.94 -13.99 -23.73
C ILE A 132 -44.62 -14.61 -23.29
N LYS A 133 -44.35 -15.82 -23.76
CA LYS A 133 -43.09 -16.52 -23.50
C LYS A 133 -42.09 -16.20 -24.59
N VAL A 134 -40.97 -15.59 -24.21
CA VAL A 134 -39.85 -15.27 -25.09
C VAL A 134 -38.68 -16.15 -24.72
N ASN A 135 -38.15 -16.89 -25.69
CA ASN A 135 -36.91 -17.66 -25.50
C ASN A 135 -35.70 -16.74 -25.74
N VAL A 136 -34.81 -16.67 -24.76
CA VAL A 136 -33.57 -15.90 -24.85
C VAL A 136 -32.42 -16.88 -25.03
N ASN A 137 -31.70 -16.75 -26.14
CA ASN A 137 -30.46 -17.46 -26.42
C ASN A 137 -29.30 -16.49 -26.18
N TYR A 138 -28.72 -16.52 -24.99
CA TYR A 138 -27.65 -15.62 -24.57
C TYR A 138 -26.29 -16.30 -24.70
N ALA A 139 -25.45 -15.85 -25.62
CA ALA A 139 -24.07 -16.32 -25.78
C ALA A 139 -23.15 -15.55 -24.84
N ASN A 140 -22.43 -16.26 -23.95
CA ASN A 140 -21.50 -15.66 -22.99
C ASN A 140 -20.06 -16.14 -23.26
N PRO A 141 -19.30 -15.50 -24.16
CA PRO A 141 -18.02 -16.03 -24.61
C PRO A 141 -16.92 -16.00 -23.54
N LEU A 142 -16.90 -15.00 -22.65
CA LEU A 142 -15.85 -14.77 -21.63
C LEU A 142 -14.43 -15.08 -22.15
N ASP A 143 -14.09 -14.51 -23.31
CA ASP A 143 -12.86 -14.81 -24.02
C ASP A 143 -11.64 -14.00 -23.53
N GLU A 144 -11.84 -13.14 -22.52
CA GLU A 144 -10.78 -12.35 -21.93
C GLU A 144 -9.76 -13.20 -21.19
N GLN A 145 -8.50 -13.00 -21.52
CA GLN A 145 -7.38 -13.71 -20.91
C GLN A 145 -6.16 -12.80 -20.76
N ILE A 146 -5.40 -13.03 -19.70
CA ILE A 146 -4.09 -12.42 -19.47
C ILE A 146 -2.98 -13.44 -19.74
N SER A 147 -1.89 -12.99 -20.35
CA SER A 147 -0.70 -13.82 -20.56
C SER A 147 0.59 -13.02 -20.50
N LEU A 148 1.63 -13.64 -19.98
CA LEU A 148 2.98 -13.07 -20.00
C LEU A 148 3.52 -13.12 -21.42
N SER A 149 3.84 -11.97 -21.99
CA SER A 149 4.42 -11.86 -23.33
C SER A 149 5.93 -12.02 -23.30
N SER A 150 6.59 -11.37 -22.34
CA SER A 150 8.04 -11.48 -22.14
C SER A 150 8.46 -10.99 -20.76
N VAL A 151 9.64 -11.44 -20.34
CA VAL A 151 10.33 -11.03 -19.11
C VAL A 151 11.69 -10.50 -19.54
N SER A 152 12.09 -9.35 -19.02
CA SER A 152 13.40 -8.77 -19.26
C SER A 152 14.06 -8.43 -17.91
N PRO A 153 15.10 -9.17 -17.51
CA PRO A 153 15.69 -10.35 -18.17
C PRO A 153 14.76 -11.59 -18.19
N GLN A 154 14.99 -12.55 -19.10
CA GLN A 154 14.10 -13.72 -19.35
C GLN A 154 13.84 -14.61 -18.11
N ASN A 155 14.73 -14.55 -17.11
CA ASN A 155 14.51 -15.06 -15.76
C ASN A 155 14.97 -13.99 -14.78
N PHE A 156 14.26 -13.82 -13.66
CA PHE A 156 14.76 -13.03 -12.56
C PHE A 156 15.51 -13.92 -11.57
N ASP A 157 16.82 -14.03 -11.80
CA ASP A 157 17.78 -14.62 -10.87
C ASP A 157 18.83 -13.54 -10.55
N LYS A 158 18.65 -12.84 -9.43
CA LYS A 158 19.57 -11.79 -8.97
C LYS A 158 20.51 -12.35 -7.92
N SER A 159 21.75 -11.86 -7.89
CA SER A 159 22.67 -12.12 -6.79
C SER A 159 23.41 -10.85 -6.40
N ALA A 160 23.55 -10.61 -5.11
CA ALA A 160 24.28 -9.46 -4.58
C ALA A 160 25.01 -9.82 -3.29
N ARG A 161 25.99 -9.00 -2.91
CA ARG A 161 26.58 -9.07 -1.57
C ARG A 161 25.78 -8.17 -0.62
N LEU A 162 25.77 -8.54 0.67
CA LEU A 162 25.13 -7.72 1.69
C LEU A 162 25.68 -6.28 1.72
N ASN A 163 27.00 -6.12 1.51
CA ASN A 163 27.71 -4.84 1.51
C ASN A 163 28.13 -4.34 0.12
N GLU A 164 27.30 -4.61 -0.88
CA GLU A 164 27.57 -4.15 -2.23
C GLU A 164 27.34 -2.63 -2.35
N THR A 165 28.42 -1.87 -2.52
CA THR A 165 28.40 -0.41 -2.53
C THR A 165 27.80 0.20 -3.79
N VAL A 166 27.86 -0.55 -4.90
CA VAL A 166 27.23 -0.18 -6.18
C VAL A 166 26.23 -1.27 -6.52
N LEU A 167 24.98 -1.04 -6.12
CA LEU A 167 23.90 -1.94 -6.46
C LEU A 167 23.37 -1.62 -7.85
N ASP A 168 23.45 -2.60 -8.76
CA ASP A 168 22.63 -2.59 -9.95
C ASP A 168 21.18 -2.85 -9.54
N ASN A 169 20.49 -1.79 -9.15
CA ASN A 169 19.05 -1.84 -8.87
C ASN A 169 18.20 -1.46 -10.08
N THR A 170 18.68 -1.76 -11.29
CA THR A 170 17.87 -1.60 -12.49
C THR A 170 16.53 -2.34 -12.30
N PRO A 171 15.40 -1.63 -12.46
CA PRO A 171 14.09 -2.23 -12.28
C PRO A 171 13.86 -3.40 -13.24
N VAL A 172 13.22 -4.45 -12.75
CA VAL A 172 12.89 -5.64 -13.54
C VAL A 172 11.62 -5.37 -14.31
N THR A 173 11.62 -5.62 -15.62
CA THR A 173 10.47 -5.31 -16.46
C THR A 173 9.82 -6.58 -16.99
N PHE A 174 8.50 -6.68 -16.83
CA PHE A 174 7.66 -7.74 -17.39
C PHE A 174 6.64 -7.13 -18.34
N PHE A 175 6.41 -7.79 -19.47
CA PHE A 175 5.39 -7.38 -20.42
C PHE A 175 4.27 -8.40 -20.41
N THR A 176 3.06 -7.93 -20.17
CA THR A 176 1.85 -8.74 -20.19
C THR A 176 0.90 -8.22 -21.26
N GLN A 177 0.12 -9.12 -21.84
CA GLN A 177 -0.87 -8.80 -22.84
C GLN A 177 -2.23 -9.33 -22.41
N LEU A 178 -3.22 -8.45 -22.45
CA LEU A 178 -4.63 -8.82 -22.37
C LEU A 178 -5.17 -9.06 -23.79
N THR A 179 -5.93 -10.14 -23.94
CA THR A 179 -6.63 -10.47 -25.20
C THR A 179 -8.07 -10.83 -24.88
N GLY A 180 -8.95 -10.78 -25.87
CA GLY A 180 -10.40 -10.95 -25.72
C GLY A 180 -11.16 -9.74 -26.23
N GLN A 181 -12.47 -9.88 -26.44
CA GLN A 181 -13.28 -8.84 -27.08
C GLN A 181 -13.34 -7.54 -26.27
N ASN A 182 -13.34 -7.62 -24.93
CA ASN A 182 -13.47 -6.47 -24.03
C ASN A 182 -12.24 -6.29 -23.13
N ALA A 183 -11.06 -6.69 -23.61
CA ALA A 183 -9.82 -6.63 -22.84
C ALA A 183 -9.47 -5.21 -22.32
N ASP A 184 -9.97 -4.16 -22.97
CA ASP A 184 -9.81 -2.75 -22.60
C ASP A 184 -10.55 -2.36 -21.30
N LEU A 185 -11.51 -3.18 -20.85
CA LEU A 185 -12.31 -2.92 -19.65
C LEU A 185 -11.81 -3.71 -18.43
N ILE A 186 -10.82 -4.59 -18.61
CA ILE A 186 -10.29 -5.42 -17.53
C ILE A 186 -9.54 -4.57 -16.51
N THR A 187 -9.81 -4.86 -15.23
CA THR A 187 -9.08 -4.23 -14.13
C THR A 187 -7.85 -5.06 -13.80
N LEU A 188 -6.68 -4.45 -13.81
CA LEU A 188 -5.45 -5.03 -13.28
C LEU A 188 -5.22 -4.56 -11.84
N ARG A 189 -4.77 -5.47 -10.98
CA ARG A 189 -4.44 -5.17 -9.59
C ARG A 189 -3.13 -5.84 -9.21
N ASN A 190 -2.18 -5.06 -8.69
CA ASN A 190 -0.99 -5.62 -8.07
C ASN A 190 -1.33 -6.13 -6.66
N GLN A 191 -0.74 -7.25 -6.28
CA GLN A 191 -0.69 -7.64 -4.86
C GLN A 191 0.32 -6.72 -4.13
N ASN A 192 0.24 -6.57 -2.82
CA ASN A 192 1.16 -5.70 -2.05
C ASN A 192 2.09 -6.50 -1.13
N ASP A 193 2.16 -7.82 -1.26
CA ASP A 193 2.96 -8.68 -0.38
C ASP A 193 4.07 -9.41 -1.15
N TYR A 194 5.02 -8.64 -1.65
CA TYR A 194 6.21 -9.18 -2.32
C TYR A 194 7.34 -9.39 -1.34
N LYS A 195 7.92 -10.60 -1.34
CA LYS A 195 9.10 -10.89 -0.52
C LYS A 195 10.37 -10.25 -1.08
N VAL A 196 10.51 -10.23 -2.40
CA VAL A 196 11.75 -9.86 -3.11
C VAL A 196 11.67 -8.45 -3.73
N ALA A 197 10.49 -8.02 -4.15
CA ALA A 197 10.26 -6.68 -4.68
C ALA A 197 9.89 -5.71 -3.54
N SER A 198 10.26 -4.44 -3.69
CA SER A 198 9.89 -3.34 -2.79
C SER A 198 8.75 -2.48 -3.36
N HIS A 199 8.64 -2.46 -4.69
CA HIS A 199 7.64 -1.71 -5.42
C HIS A 199 7.35 -2.38 -6.77
N VAL A 200 6.12 -2.23 -7.25
CA VAL A 200 5.68 -2.71 -8.57
C VAL A 200 4.76 -1.69 -9.19
N ALA A 201 5.20 -1.08 -10.29
CA ALA A 201 4.41 -0.19 -11.12
C ALA A 201 3.77 -0.97 -12.27
N VAL A 202 2.55 -0.57 -12.65
CA VAL A 202 1.84 -1.07 -13.83
C VAL A 202 1.60 0.11 -14.76
N GLU A 203 2.02 -0.02 -16.01
CA GLU A 203 1.87 1.01 -17.03
C GLU A 203 1.28 0.42 -18.30
N GLU A 204 0.21 1.03 -18.82
CA GLU A 204 -0.35 0.64 -20.11
C GLU A 204 0.46 1.26 -21.25
N LEU A 205 1.00 0.42 -22.13
CA LEU A 205 1.75 0.83 -23.33
C LEU A 205 0.84 1.00 -24.56
N GLY A 206 -0.43 0.60 -24.45
CA GLY A 206 -1.43 0.59 -25.51
C GLY A 206 -1.61 -0.78 -26.16
N SER A 207 -2.69 -0.93 -26.93
CA SER A 207 -3.10 -2.20 -27.54
C SER A 207 -3.21 -3.35 -26.53
N ASN A 208 -3.68 -3.06 -25.31
CA ASN A 208 -3.82 -4.02 -24.21
C ASN A 208 -2.49 -4.67 -23.79
N VAL A 209 -1.36 -4.01 -24.04
CA VAL A 209 -0.04 -4.40 -23.56
C VAL A 209 0.32 -3.55 -22.35
N TYR A 210 0.76 -4.19 -21.27
CA TYR A 210 1.15 -3.53 -20.04
C TYR A 210 2.59 -3.86 -19.70
N ARG A 211 3.29 -2.84 -19.21
CA ARG A 211 4.62 -2.93 -18.60
C ARG A 211 4.47 -2.97 -17.09
N LEU A 212 4.94 -4.06 -16.49
CA LEU A 212 5.09 -4.21 -15.06
C LEU A 212 6.56 -3.94 -14.71
N THR A 213 6.82 -2.93 -13.90
CA THR A 213 8.17 -2.58 -13.46
C THR A 213 8.30 -2.87 -11.98
N ALA A 214 9.19 -3.78 -11.59
CA ALA A 214 9.42 -4.15 -10.20
C ALA A 214 10.79 -3.65 -9.71
N ASP A 215 10.78 -2.84 -8.66
CA ASP A 215 11.98 -2.47 -7.92
C ASP A 215 12.31 -3.58 -6.94
N VAL A 216 13.58 -3.95 -6.89
CA VAL A 216 14.05 -5.04 -6.02
C VAL A 216 14.47 -4.46 -4.68
N ARG A 217 14.15 -5.19 -3.61
CA ARG A 217 14.62 -4.87 -2.26
C ARG A 217 16.14 -4.83 -2.17
N LEU A 218 16.67 -3.96 -1.31
CA LEU A 218 18.10 -3.92 -1.02
C LEU A 218 18.56 -5.22 -0.34
N PRO A 219 19.80 -5.71 -0.59
CA PRO A 219 20.32 -6.92 0.04
C PRO A 219 20.23 -6.89 1.57
N THR A 220 20.46 -5.72 2.16
CA THR A 220 20.44 -5.49 3.62
C THR A 220 19.05 -5.63 4.23
N SER A 221 18.00 -5.29 3.47
CA SER A 221 16.60 -5.49 3.88
C SER A 221 16.12 -6.94 3.76
N LEU A 222 16.81 -7.75 2.93
CA LEU A 222 16.52 -9.18 2.77
C LEU A 222 17.33 -10.05 3.73
N GLY A 223 18.56 -9.67 4.04
CA GLY A 223 19.50 -10.49 4.80
C GLY A 223 20.18 -11.56 3.96
N VAL A 224 21.21 -12.19 4.51
CA VAL A 224 22.01 -13.22 3.84
C VAL A 224 21.17 -14.48 3.66
N GLY A 225 21.15 -15.01 2.43
CA GLY A 225 20.42 -16.23 2.14
C GLY A 225 19.81 -16.26 0.76
N SER A 226 19.05 -17.33 0.51
CA SER A 226 18.28 -17.50 -0.72
C SER A 226 16.86 -17.03 -0.49
N HIS A 227 16.44 -16.01 -1.24
CA HIS A 227 15.10 -15.43 -1.15
C HIS A 227 14.34 -15.75 -2.43
N SER A 228 13.25 -16.49 -2.29
CA SER A 228 12.35 -16.81 -3.40
C SER A 228 10.96 -16.24 -3.12
N GLY A 229 10.38 -15.61 -4.12
CA GLY A 229 9.02 -15.11 -4.09
C GLY A 229 8.41 -15.12 -5.48
N SER A 230 7.22 -14.54 -5.58
CA SER A 230 6.60 -14.32 -6.88
C SER A 230 5.92 -12.96 -6.91
N LEU A 231 6.13 -12.25 -8.01
CA LEU A 231 5.28 -11.13 -8.39
C LEU A 231 3.93 -11.67 -8.82
N THR A 232 2.84 -11.08 -8.35
CA THR A 232 1.48 -11.53 -8.66
C THR A 232 0.63 -10.34 -9.07
N VAL A 233 0.00 -10.44 -10.23
CA VAL A 233 -0.93 -9.43 -10.76
C VAL A 233 -2.26 -10.10 -11.07
N ASP A 234 -3.31 -9.60 -10.44
CA ASP A 234 -4.67 -10.04 -10.70
C ASP A 234 -5.25 -9.27 -11.89
N ALA A 235 -6.06 -9.95 -12.69
CA ALA A 235 -6.77 -9.40 -13.83
C ALA A 235 -8.20 -9.90 -13.74
N CYS A 236 -9.15 -8.97 -13.56
CA CYS A 236 -10.50 -9.33 -13.15
C CYS A 236 -11.55 -8.51 -13.91
N TYR A 237 -12.74 -9.10 -13.99
CA TYR A 237 -13.92 -8.44 -14.56
C TYR A 237 -14.50 -7.36 -13.64
N ASP A 238 -14.21 -7.43 -12.34
CA ASP A 238 -14.69 -6.52 -11.31
C ASP A 238 -13.54 -5.92 -10.49
N ALA A 239 -13.80 -4.77 -9.87
CA ALA A 239 -12.79 -4.02 -9.11
C ALA A 239 -12.32 -4.73 -7.82
N ASP A 240 -13.16 -5.59 -7.23
CA ASP A 240 -12.83 -6.34 -6.02
C ASP A 240 -12.11 -7.66 -6.33
N CYS A 241 -11.91 -7.98 -7.62
CA CYS A 241 -11.34 -9.24 -8.10
C CYS A 241 -12.08 -10.50 -7.61
N GLN A 242 -13.41 -10.43 -7.47
CA GLN A 242 -14.21 -11.62 -7.16
C GLN A 242 -14.32 -12.57 -8.36
N TYR A 243 -14.20 -12.05 -9.58
CA TYR A 243 -14.31 -12.78 -10.84
C TYR A 243 -13.04 -12.59 -11.68
N PRO A 244 -11.98 -13.38 -11.41
CA PRO A 244 -10.74 -13.33 -12.19
C PRO A 244 -10.95 -13.85 -13.60
N ILE A 245 -10.23 -13.26 -14.56
CA ILE A 245 -10.23 -13.74 -15.94
C ILE A 245 -9.29 -14.94 -16.12
N LYS A 246 -9.37 -15.59 -17.28
CA LYS A 246 -8.50 -16.73 -17.59
C LYS A 246 -7.02 -16.31 -17.59
N GLY A 247 -6.19 -17.08 -16.91
CA GLY A 247 -4.76 -16.79 -16.75
C GLY A 247 -4.43 -15.89 -15.55
N SER A 248 -5.44 -15.39 -14.83
CA SER A 248 -5.27 -14.70 -13.56
C SER A 248 -5.37 -15.68 -12.37
N PRO A 249 -4.61 -15.49 -11.27
CA PRO A 249 -3.52 -14.52 -11.11
C PRO A 249 -2.34 -14.80 -12.04
N LEU A 250 -1.76 -13.73 -12.60
CA LEU A 250 -0.51 -13.83 -13.33
C LEU A 250 0.64 -13.86 -12.32
N THR A 251 1.36 -14.98 -12.24
CA THR A 251 2.44 -15.18 -11.29
C THR A 251 3.80 -15.26 -11.99
N ILE A 252 4.75 -14.45 -11.53
CA ILE A 252 6.12 -14.40 -12.07
C ILE A 252 7.11 -14.73 -10.95
N PRO A 253 7.86 -15.85 -11.04
CA PRO A 253 8.80 -16.23 -10.00
C PRO A 253 9.99 -15.28 -9.95
N MET A 254 10.48 -15.01 -8.75
CA MET A 254 11.63 -14.16 -8.48
C MET A 254 12.58 -14.86 -7.51
N ASN A 255 13.84 -15.02 -7.88
CA ASN A 255 14.89 -15.52 -7.00
C ASN A 255 15.96 -14.45 -6.78
N TYR A 256 16.37 -14.28 -5.53
CA TYR A 256 17.44 -13.39 -5.14
C TYR A 256 18.36 -14.07 -4.13
N GLN A 257 19.61 -14.30 -4.53
CA GLN A 257 20.68 -14.76 -3.65
C GLN A 257 21.44 -13.59 -3.02
N VAL A 258 21.34 -13.42 -1.71
CA VAL A 258 22.21 -12.51 -0.96
C VAL A 258 23.34 -13.31 -0.35
N THR A 259 24.57 -12.84 -0.57
CA THR A 259 25.78 -13.49 -0.06
C THR A 259 26.39 -12.68 1.10
N PRO A 260 27.14 -13.34 2.01
CA PRO A 260 27.82 -12.65 3.10
C PRO A 260 28.70 -11.49 2.60
N PRO A 261 28.87 -10.44 3.41
CA PRO A 261 29.68 -9.30 3.03
C PRO A 261 31.15 -9.70 2.86
N VAL A 262 31.82 -9.04 1.91
CA VAL A 262 33.27 -9.16 1.73
C VAL A 262 33.90 -7.82 2.03
N PHE A 263 34.82 -7.80 2.99
CA PHE A 263 35.48 -6.58 3.43
C PHE A 263 36.84 -6.45 2.78
N ALA A 264 37.16 -5.25 2.29
CA ALA A 264 38.51 -4.89 1.94
C ALA A 264 39.41 -4.87 3.20
N ALA A 265 40.72 -4.98 2.99
CA ALA A 265 41.74 -4.92 4.03
C ALA A 265 41.93 -3.47 4.52
N ASP A 266 40.90 -2.91 5.12
CA ASP A 266 40.90 -1.57 5.69
C ASP A 266 41.13 -1.63 7.21
N SER A 267 41.54 -0.50 7.78
CA SER A 267 41.78 -0.35 9.22
C SER A 267 40.66 0.49 9.83
N PRO A 268 39.53 -0.12 10.25
CA PRO A 268 38.49 0.59 11.00
C PRO A 268 39.09 1.21 12.27
N ALA A 269 38.44 2.26 12.79
CA ALA A 269 38.82 2.90 14.05
C ALA A 269 39.11 1.86 15.15
N ALA A 270 40.13 2.08 15.98
CA ALA A 270 40.50 1.15 17.04
C ALA A 270 39.36 1.00 18.08
N VAL A 271 39.32 -0.12 18.78
CA VAL A 271 38.35 -0.33 19.88
C VAL A 271 38.61 0.69 20.98
N ASN A 272 37.56 1.34 21.47
CA ASN A 272 37.57 2.51 22.37
C ASN A 272 38.22 3.77 21.78
N GLU A 273 38.48 3.81 20.47
CA GLU A 273 38.76 5.08 19.80
C GLU A 273 37.49 5.91 19.81
N SER A 274 37.58 7.09 20.41
CA SER A 274 36.48 8.05 20.45
C SER A 274 36.81 9.27 19.62
N GLN A 275 35.93 9.57 18.67
CA GLN A 275 35.99 10.80 17.88
C GLN A 275 35.04 11.82 18.49
N GLU A 276 35.59 12.94 18.95
CA GLU A 276 34.78 14.10 19.34
C GLU A 276 34.09 14.70 18.12
N LEU A 277 32.78 14.95 18.25
CA LEU A 277 31.96 15.55 17.22
C LEU A 277 31.83 17.05 17.53
N PRO A 278 32.41 17.96 16.72
CA PRO A 278 32.42 19.40 17.00
C PRO A 278 31.08 20.07 16.63
N PHE A 279 29.99 19.33 16.71
CA PHE A 279 28.65 19.74 16.33
C PHE A 279 27.62 18.96 17.14
N LYS A 280 26.43 19.55 17.30
CA LYS A 280 25.30 18.89 17.96
C LYS A 280 24.73 17.82 17.04
N VAL A 281 24.57 16.61 17.54
CA VAL A 281 23.85 15.55 16.81
C VAL A 281 22.37 15.67 17.12
N ARG A 282 21.57 16.06 16.14
CA ARG A 282 20.10 16.10 16.28
C ARG A 282 19.46 14.74 16.04
N GLU A 283 19.91 14.07 14.99
CA GLU A 283 19.44 12.75 14.60
C GLU A 283 20.56 12.01 13.88
N ALA A 284 20.59 10.70 14.04
CA ALA A 284 21.55 9.83 13.39
C ALA A 284 20.89 8.52 12.93
N LYS A 285 21.25 8.07 11.73
CA LYS A 285 20.78 6.81 11.13
C LYS A 285 21.98 6.07 10.53
N HIS A 286 22.02 4.75 10.64
CA HIS A 286 22.99 3.90 9.95
C HIS A 286 22.41 3.45 8.61
N VAL A 287 23.23 3.47 7.57
CA VAL A 287 22.89 2.94 6.24
C VAL A 287 23.73 1.67 6.03
N PRO A 288 23.20 0.49 6.38
CA PRO A 288 23.89 -0.77 6.16
C PRO A 288 24.11 -0.98 4.66
N GLY A 289 25.12 -1.76 4.32
CA GLY A 289 25.52 -2.04 2.94
C GLY A 289 26.53 -1.04 2.38
N LEU A 290 26.35 0.24 2.72
CA LEU A 290 27.37 1.29 2.54
C LEU A 290 28.26 1.45 3.79
N ASP A 291 27.83 0.88 4.92
CA ASP A 291 28.50 0.95 6.21
C ASP A 291 28.82 2.39 6.66
N ILE A 292 27.82 3.29 6.54
CA ILE A 292 27.94 4.71 6.91
C ILE A 292 26.96 5.10 8.03
N ILE A 293 27.36 6.07 8.85
CA ILE A 293 26.49 6.74 9.82
C ILE A 293 26.20 8.15 9.31
N VAL A 294 24.92 8.44 9.08
CA VAL A 294 24.43 9.75 8.65
C VAL A 294 23.94 10.49 9.88
N MET A 295 24.41 11.72 10.08
CA MET A 295 24.03 12.59 11.19
C MET A 295 23.58 13.94 10.66
N VAL A 296 22.56 14.54 11.27
CA VAL A 296 22.14 15.92 10.98
C VAL A 296 22.40 16.82 12.17
N SER A 297 22.75 18.07 11.88
CA SER A 297 23.07 19.08 12.88
C SER A 297 22.43 20.43 12.55
N ASP A 298 22.01 21.15 13.58
CA ASP A 298 21.57 22.55 13.56
C ASP A 298 22.61 23.51 14.17
N SER A 299 23.72 22.99 14.73
CA SER A 299 24.73 23.79 15.44
C SER A 299 26.12 23.15 15.36
N PRO A 300 27.17 23.90 14.95
CA PRO A 300 27.19 25.34 14.75
C PRO A 300 26.60 25.81 13.40
N THR A 301 26.34 24.88 12.49
CA THR A 301 25.76 25.15 11.17
C THR A 301 24.82 24.02 10.77
N ASN A 302 23.76 24.34 10.02
CA ASN A 302 22.91 23.34 9.39
C ASN A 302 23.74 22.49 8.41
N ALA A 303 23.86 21.19 8.69
CA ALA A 303 24.62 20.29 7.85
C ALA A 303 24.22 18.82 8.04
N VAL A 304 24.48 18.02 7.00
CA VAL A 304 24.58 16.57 7.08
C VAL A 304 26.04 16.19 7.25
N TYR A 305 26.31 15.25 8.13
CA TYR A 305 27.61 14.62 8.31
C TYR A 305 27.47 13.14 7.98
N VAL A 306 28.29 12.65 7.06
CA VAL A 306 28.36 11.23 6.71
C VAL A 306 29.69 10.69 7.18
N TYR A 307 29.65 9.84 8.20
CA TYR A 307 30.81 9.12 8.71
C TYR A 307 30.87 7.74 8.04
N ASP A 308 31.93 7.51 7.28
CA ASP A 308 32.24 6.23 6.67
C ASP A 308 33.05 5.38 7.65
N ILE A 309 32.50 4.22 8.02
CA ILE A 309 33.09 3.31 9.01
C ILE A 309 34.35 2.64 8.46
N ALA A 310 34.37 2.28 7.18
CA ALA A 310 35.47 1.57 6.56
C ALA A 310 36.72 2.47 6.44
N SER A 311 36.52 3.73 6.04
CA SER A 311 37.61 4.69 5.85
C SER A 311 37.88 5.59 7.06
N ASN A 312 37.09 5.49 8.13
CA ASN A 312 37.16 6.36 9.33
C ASN A 312 37.19 7.86 8.94
N THR A 313 36.37 8.24 7.96
CA THR A 313 36.34 9.58 7.37
C THR A 313 34.97 10.20 7.52
N THR A 314 34.90 11.48 7.87
CA THR A 314 33.64 12.23 7.94
C THR A 314 33.56 13.24 6.80
N PHE A 315 32.50 13.16 6.00
CA PHE A 315 32.13 14.15 5.00
C PHE A 315 31.08 15.09 5.57
N LYS A 316 31.16 16.39 5.23
CA LYS A 316 30.20 17.41 5.63
C LYS A 316 29.52 18.00 4.40
N TYR A 317 28.19 17.99 4.39
CA TYR A 317 27.37 18.61 3.36
C TYR A 317 26.53 19.74 3.98
N PRO A 318 26.74 21.01 3.57
CA PRO A 318 25.95 22.13 4.08
C PRO A 318 24.46 21.99 3.73
N LEU A 319 23.60 22.34 4.67
CA LEU A 319 22.16 22.47 4.46
C LEU A 319 21.76 23.95 4.41
N THR A 320 20.81 24.27 3.54
CA THR A 320 20.29 25.64 3.37
C THR A 320 19.33 26.06 4.46
N SER A 321 18.76 25.11 5.20
CA SER A 321 17.74 25.33 6.23
C SER A 321 17.94 24.39 7.42
N GLU A 322 17.32 24.71 8.56
CA GLU A 322 17.40 23.89 9.77
C GLU A 322 16.83 22.48 9.49
N PRO A 323 17.55 21.40 9.80
CA PRO A 323 17.01 20.04 9.65
C PRO A 323 15.95 19.78 10.72
N LYS A 324 14.77 19.29 10.31
CA LYS A 324 13.65 18.91 11.19
C LYS A 324 13.52 17.40 11.41
N ASP A 325 13.95 16.62 10.42
CA ASP A 325 13.86 15.15 10.42
C ASP A 325 14.89 14.56 9.44
N LEU A 326 15.42 13.39 9.76
CA LEU A 326 16.34 12.62 8.91
C LEU A 326 15.72 11.26 8.55
N SER A 327 15.54 11.02 7.25
CA SER A 327 15.05 9.76 6.70
C SER A 327 16.09 9.15 5.76
N VAL A 328 16.23 7.82 5.77
CA VAL A 328 17.11 7.08 4.87
C VAL A 328 16.32 5.94 4.23
N ASP A 329 16.49 5.74 2.92
CA ASP A 329 15.83 4.61 2.24
C ASP A 329 16.63 3.33 2.48
N LEU A 330 16.08 2.47 3.34
CA LEU A 330 16.66 1.17 3.68
C LEU A 330 16.01 0.01 2.92
N VAL A 331 15.08 0.29 2.01
CA VAL A 331 14.26 -0.74 1.35
C VAL A 331 14.49 -0.79 -0.15
N SER A 332 14.57 0.37 -0.82
CA SER A 332 14.53 0.44 -2.29
C SER A 332 15.78 1.08 -2.91
N THR A 333 16.24 2.22 -2.39
CA THR A 333 17.33 2.99 -3.03
C THR A 333 18.52 3.18 -2.09
N GLN A 334 19.58 2.39 -2.31
CA GLN A 334 20.80 2.42 -1.50
C GLN A 334 21.42 3.83 -1.49
N GLY A 335 21.69 4.36 -0.30
CA GLY A 335 22.36 5.65 -0.13
C GLY A 335 21.47 6.88 -0.32
N ARG A 336 20.16 6.71 -0.52
CA ARG A 336 19.23 7.84 -0.54
C ARG A 336 18.96 8.36 0.87
N ILE A 337 19.38 9.60 1.10
CA ILE A 337 19.26 10.34 2.35
C ILE A 337 18.34 11.54 2.11
N ILE A 338 17.31 11.67 2.94
CA ILE A 338 16.33 12.75 2.91
C ILE A 338 16.42 13.53 4.21
N VAL A 339 16.61 14.85 4.09
CA VAL A 339 16.53 15.77 5.22
C VAL A 339 15.34 16.69 5.02
N ALA A 340 14.40 16.62 5.96
CA ALA A 340 13.21 17.44 5.92
C ALA A 340 13.47 18.78 6.61
N HIS A 341 12.91 19.85 6.04
CA HIS A 341 12.99 21.22 6.54
C HIS A 341 11.60 21.86 6.51
N ASP A 342 11.45 23.05 7.08
CA ASP A 342 10.26 23.85 6.84
C ASP A 342 10.16 24.20 5.35
N TYR A 343 9.09 23.75 4.69
CA TYR A 343 8.77 24.00 3.27
C TYR A 343 9.81 23.50 2.26
N GLN A 344 10.72 22.63 2.68
CA GLN A 344 11.79 22.13 1.83
C GLN A 344 12.21 20.71 2.21
N VAL A 345 12.65 19.94 1.22
CA VAL A 345 13.30 18.65 1.39
C VAL A 345 14.64 18.67 0.66
N THR A 346 15.72 18.27 1.33
CA THR A 346 17.03 18.06 0.71
C THR A 346 17.22 16.56 0.47
N GLN A 347 17.40 16.18 -0.79
CA GLN A 347 17.78 14.84 -1.23
C GLN A 347 19.29 14.76 -1.44
N ILE A 348 19.91 13.74 -0.86
CA ILE A 348 21.31 13.39 -1.10
C ILE A 348 21.33 11.92 -1.53
N ASP A 349 21.72 11.65 -2.76
CA ASP A 349 22.00 10.28 -3.21
C ASP A 349 23.50 10.03 -3.02
N TYR A 350 23.85 9.42 -1.89
CA TYR A 350 25.23 9.18 -1.50
C TYR A 350 25.81 7.97 -2.24
N ASN A 351 26.99 8.17 -2.82
CA ASN A 351 27.80 7.11 -3.41
C ASN A 351 29.23 7.22 -2.85
N PRO A 352 29.80 6.15 -2.25
CA PRO A 352 31.17 6.14 -1.75
C PRO A 352 32.22 6.59 -2.76
N ASP A 353 32.06 6.24 -4.05
CA ASP A 353 33.00 6.61 -5.12
C ASP A 353 33.05 8.12 -5.37
N TYR A 354 32.00 8.84 -4.97
CA TYR A 354 31.83 10.28 -5.13
C TYR A 354 31.52 11.00 -3.81
N ALA A 355 31.92 10.42 -2.67
CA ALA A 355 31.56 10.90 -1.34
C ALA A 355 31.96 12.37 -1.07
N ALA A 356 33.03 12.88 -1.69
CA ALA A 356 33.41 14.29 -1.53
C ALA A 356 32.46 15.27 -2.23
N THR A 357 31.72 14.81 -3.25
CA THR A 357 30.86 15.63 -4.10
C THR A 357 29.57 14.86 -4.45
N PRO A 358 28.71 14.56 -3.45
CA PRO A 358 27.47 13.85 -3.73
C PRO A 358 26.53 14.73 -4.55
N LEU A 359 25.60 14.09 -5.26
CA LEU A 359 24.49 14.80 -5.87
C LEU A 359 23.54 15.25 -4.75
N ILE A 360 23.33 16.55 -4.64
CA ILE A 360 22.39 17.15 -3.68
C ILE A 360 21.34 17.91 -4.45
N THR A 361 20.07 17.52 -4.28
CA THR A 361 18.91 18.17 -4.90
C THR A 361 18.03 18.73 -3.79
N VAL A 362 17.54 19.96 -4.00
CA VAL A 362 16.67 20.63 -3.04
C VAL A 362 15.30 20.83 -3.66
N HIS A 363 14.27 20.34 -2.99
CA HIS A 363 12.90 20.38 -3.43
C HIS A 363 12.06 21.28 -2.51
N ASN A 364 11.18 22.10 -3.09
CA ASN A 364 10.24 22.89 -2.30
C ASN A 364 8.97 22.07 -2.03
N THR A 365 8.41 22.22 -0.83
CA THR A 365 7.15 21.58 -0.43
C THR A 365 6.25 22.59 0.29
N SER A 366 4.95 22.31 0.35
CA SER A 366 3.98 23.07 1.12
C SER A 366 3.97 22.76 2.63
N VAL A 367 4.69 21.71 3.08
CA VAL A 367 4.64 21.21 4.45
C VAL A 367 5.59 21.96 5.39
N ALA A 368 5.06 22.47 6.50
CA ALA A 368 5.83 23.06 7.59
C ALA A 368 6.08 22.04 8.71
N ASN A 369 7.24 22.12 9.36
CA ASN A 369 7.67 21.23 10.44
C ASN A 369 7.44 19.73 10.13
N PRO A 370 7.93 19.23 8.98
CA PRO A 370 7.60 17.87 8.53
C PRO A 370 8.31 16.78 9.32
N ILE A 371 7.65 15.63 9.39
CA ILE A 371 8.26 14.29 9.50
C ILE A 371 8.39 13.74 8.09
N ALA A 372 9.51 13.12 7.76
CA ALA A 372 9.74 12.53 6.44
C ALA A 372 9.95 11.02 6.53
N VAL A 373 9.19 10.29 5.73
CA VAL A 373 9.42 8.87 5.47
C VAL A 373 9.73 8.70 3.99
N VAL A 374 10.96 8.30 3.67
CA VAL A 374 11.37 8.06 2.28
C VAL A 374 11.19 6.59 1.90
N LYS A 375 10.69 6.35 0.68
CA LYS A 375 10.67 5.04 0.03
C LYS A 375 10.78 5.24 -1.47
N ASN A 376 11.85 4.72 -2.07
CA ASN A 376 12.16 4.94 -3.48
C ASN A 376 12.08 6.44 -3.82
N ASP A 377 11.49 6.82 -4.96
CA ASP A 377 11.34 8.21 -5.40
C ASP A 377 10.20 8.97 -4.71
N HIS A 378 9.63 8.44 -3.62
CA HIS A 378 8.58 9.08 -2.86
C HIS A 378 9.03 9.45 -1.45
N VAL A 379 8.62 10.65 -1.01
CA VAL A 379 8.72 11.09 0.38
C VAL A 379 7.32 11.39 0.89
N TYR A 380 6.95 10.73 1.99
CA TYR A 380 5.72 11.01 2.72
C TYR A 380 6.04 12.04 3.81
N LEU A 381 5.47 13.24 3.67
CA LEU A 381 5.68 14.37 4.55
C LEU A 381 4.45 14.56 5.43
N VAL A 382 4.61 14.42 6.75
CA VAL A 382 3.53 14.58 7.73
C VAL A 382 3.80 15.83 8.56
N ASP A 383 2.85 16.74 8.69
CA ASP A 383 3.04 17.98 9.46
C ASP A 383 3.01 17.75 10.99
N ARG A 384 4.05 18.20 11.72
CA ARG A 384 4.03 18.20 13.20
C ARG A 384 3.29 19.43 13.72
N HIS A 385 2.00 19.29 14.00
CA HIS A 385 1.18 20.28 14.71
C HIS A 385 0.35 19.65 15.86
N ASP A 386 -0.65 20.33 16.43
CA ASP A 386 -1.57 19.72 17.41
C ASP A 386 -2.84 19.21 16.71
N GLY A 387 -3.11 17.90 16.76
CA GLY A 387 -4.35 17.29 16.25
C GLY A 387 -4.14 16.22 15.19
N PHE A 388 -4.96 16.27 14.14
CA PHE A 388 -4.87 15.37 13.00
C PHE A 388 -3.99 15.98 11.92
N SER A 389 -2.91 15.29 11.59
CA SER A 389 -1.96 15.71 10.57
C SER A 389 -2.54 15.64 9.19
N LYS A 390 -2.11 16.58 8.35
CA LYS A 390 -2.16 16.43 6.90
C LYS A 390 -0.88 15.73 6.47
N TYR A 391 -0.94 15.01 5.36
CA TYR A 391 0.27 14.54 4.72
C TYR A 391 0.31 14.88 3.23
N SER A 392 1.53 15.03 2.75
CA SER A 392 1.82 15.18 1.34
C SER A 392 2.66 13.99 0.89
N ARG A 393 2.34 13.46 -0.29
CA ARG A 393 3.25 12.56 -1.00
C ARG A 393 4.03 13.39 -2.02
N PHE A 394 5.33 13.43 -1.88
CA PHE A 394 6.23 14.15 -2.77
C PHE A 394 6.98 13.16 -3.66
N ASN A 395 6.88 13.33 -4.97
CA ASN A 395 7.69 12.56 -5.93
C ASN A 395 9.00 13.33 -6.21
N LEU A 396 10.14 12.72 -5.89
CA LEU A 396 11.47 13.29 -6.00
C LEU A 396 11.90 13.50 -7.45
N GLU A 397 11.56 12.58 -8.35
CA GLU A 397 11.93 12.65 -9.77
C GLU A 397 11.21 13.82 -10.48
N SER A 398 9.90 13.88 -10.36
CA SER A 398 9.10 14.92 -11.03
C SER A 398 9.03 16.22 -10.21
N SER A 399 9.55 16.24 -8.98
CA SER A 399 9.37 17.32 -8.00
C SER A 399 7.90 17.73 -7.85
N HIS A 400 6.99 16.74 -7.87
CA HIS A 400 5.56 16.96 -7.81
C HIS A 400 5.02 16.56 -6.44
N GLU A 401 4.31 17.48 -5.78
CA GLU A 401 3.64 17.24 -4.52
C GLU A 401 2.16 16.93 -4.75
N THR A 402 1.72 15.77 -4.31
CA THR A 402 0.30 15.44 -4.20
C THR A 402 -0.13 15.60 -2.75
N PHE A 403 -1.01 16.58 -2.51
CA PHE A 403 -1.61 16.78 -1.20
C PHE A 403 -2.76 15.81 -1.01
N LEU A 404 -2.71 15.00 0.05
CA LEU A 404 -3.69 13.98 0.33
C LEU A 404 -4.27 14.21 1.73
N GLN A 405 -5.56 14.46 1.81
CA GLN A 405 -6.24 14.51 3.09
C GLN A 405 -6.43 13.08 3.59
N ASP A 406 -5.68 12.71 4.63
CA ASP A 406 -6.11 11.65 5.54
C ASP A 406 -6.22 12.26 6.94
N SER A 407 -7.44 12.26 7.44
CA SER A 407 -7.86 12.96 8.65
C SER A 407 -7.47 12.24 9.93
N MET A 408 -6.65 11.17 9.90
CA MET A 408 -6.43 10.31 11.07
C MET A 408 -4.97 9.96 11.38
N LEU A 409 -4.00 10.53 10.66
CA LEU A 409 -2.62 10.54 11.14
C LEU A 409 -2.53 11.48 12.35
N ARG A 410 -1.98 10.99 13.47
CA ARG A 410 -1.83 11.81 14.67
C ARG A 410 -0.54 12.59 14.59
N SER A 411 -0.66 13.90 14.69
CA SER A 411 0.47 14.81 14.70
C SER A 411 1.35 14.58 15.94
N MET A 412 2.65 14.87 15.85
CA MET A 412 3.63 14.56 16.92
C MET A 412 3.83 13.06 17.23
N SER A 413 3.47 12.18 16.30
CA SER A 413 3.84 10.76 16.37
C SER A 413 5.27 10.54 15.85
N VAL A 414 5.92 9.45 16.26
CA VAL A 414 7.08 8.92 15.54
C VAL A 414 6.56 8.09 14.37
N PHE A 415 7.13 8.24 13.17
CA PHE A 415 6.78 7.47 11.98
C PHE A 415 8.01 6.73 11.48
N GLU A 416 7.88 5.43 11.21
CA GLU A 416 8.97 4.63 10.65
C GLU A 416 8.42 3.73 9.54
N LEU A 417 9.17 3.65 8.44
CA LEU A 417 8.87 2.72 7.35
C LEU A 417 9.13 1.29 7.84
N HIS A 418 8.13 0.42 7.70
CA HIS A 418 8.32 -0.99 7.99
C HIS A 418 9.42 -1.60 7.10
N PRO A 419 10.27 -2.54 7.57
CA PRO A 419 11.34 -3.14 6.76
C PRO A 419 10.87 -3.79 5.45
N SER A 420 9.59 -4.14 5.35
CA SER A 420 9.00 -4.62 4.08
C SER A 420 8.76 -3.53 3.03
N GLY A 421 8.74 -2.26 3.42
CA GLY A 421 8.38 -1.12 2.56
C GLY A 421 6.88 -1.01 2.24
N HIS A 422 6.03 -1.85 2.80
CA HIS A 422 4.59 -1.89 2.44
C HIS A 422 3.70 -1.03 3.35
N GLY A 423 4.23 -0.52 4.45
CA GLY A 423 3.46 0.29 5.39
C GLY A 423 4.34 1.12 6.30
N ILE A 424 3.73 2.13 6.88
CA ILE A 424 4.33 3.04 7.85
C ILE A 424 3.65 2.76 9.18
N TYR A 425 4.45 2.45 10.20
CA TYR A 425 3.93 2.41 11.58
C TYR A 425 4.20 3.73 12.24
N PHE A 426 3.32 4.09 13.17
CA PHE A 426 3.46 5.29 13.96
C PHE A 426 2.86 5.12 15.35
N THR A 427 3.32 5.95 16.28
CA THR A 427 2.92 5.88 17.69
C THR A 427 2.47 7.24 18.19
N SER A 428 1.35 7.30 18.91
CA SER A 428 0.82 8.56 19.44
C SER A 428 1.54 8.94 20.74
N THR A 429 2.80 9.33 20.66
CA THR A 429 3.67 9.56 21.84
C THR A 429 3.28 10.81 22.64
N ALA A 430 2.67 11.81 22.00
CA ALA A 430 2.24 13.06 22.62
C ALA A 430 0.81 13.05 23.21
N PHE A 431 0.10 11.92 23.16
CA PHE A 431 -1.30 11.82 23.60
C PHE A 431 -1.52 10.70 24.63
N SER A 432 -2.56 10.85 25.44
CA SER A 432 -3.02 9.83 26.38
C SER A 432 -4.47 9.44 26.03
N PRO A 433 -4.79 8.14 25.88
CA PRO A 433 -3.86 7.01 25.90
C PRO A 433 -2.90 6.98 24.70
N GLN A 434 -1.71 6.40 24.89
CA GLN A 434 -0.77 6.11 23.80
C GLN A 434 -1.20 4.85 23.05
N ASP A 435 -0.95 4.81 21.74
CA ASP A 435 -1.33 3.71 20.85
C ASP A 435 -0.29 3.50 19.74
N ILE A 436 -0.31 2.32 19.12
CA ILE A 436 0.43 1.97 17.91
C ILE A 436 -0.56 1.94 16.75
N SER A 437 -0.18 2.49 15.62
CA SER A 437 -0.99 2.51 14.41
C SER A 437 -0.15 2.17 13.20
N ARG A 438 -0.82 1.73 12.13
CA ARG A 438 -0.19 1.40 10.85
C ARG A 438 -1.05 1.95 9.73
N THR A 439 -0.41 2.48 8.69
CA THR A 439 -1.05 2.71 7.39
C THR A 439 -0.28 1.95 6.32
N ASN A 440 -1.01 1.39 5.35
CA ASN A 440 -0.38 0.76 4.19
C ASN A 440 -0.09 1.82 3.12
N ILE A 441 1.02 1.63 2.40
CA ILE A 441 1.38 2.46 1.27
C ILE A 441 0.67 1.92 0.03
N ASN A 442 -0.19 2.75 -0.55
CA ASN A 442 -0.78 2.57 -1.87
C ASN A 442 -0.15 3.55 -2.85
N GLU A 443 0.61 3.04 -3.81
CA GLU A 443 1.44 3.87 -4.69
C GLU A 443 0.62 4.75 -5.65
N GLU A 444 -0.66 4.44 -5.88
CA GLU A 444 -1.55 5.27 -6.70
C GLU A 444 -2.24 6.35 -5.86
N ARG A 445 -2.87 5.93 -4.75
CA ARG A 445 -3.77 6.76 -3.93
C ARG A 445 -3.08 7.42 -2.72
N GLY A 446 -1.87 7.01 -2.36
CA GLY A 446 -1.13 7.45 -1.18
C GLY A 446 -1.24 6.48 -0.01
N LEU A 447 -1.46 6.99 1.20
CA LEU A 447 -1.62 6.17 2.40
C LEU A 447 -3.07 5.70 2.54
N ASP A 448 -3.26 4.41 2.82
CA ASP A 448 -4.57 3.85 3.18
C ASP A 448 -4.99 4.31 4.59
N TYR A 449 -6.27 4.16 4.91
CA TYR A 449 -6.78 4.51 6.23
C TYR A 449 -6.06 3.72 7.34
N PRO A 450 -5.61 4.36 8.43
CA PRO A 450 -4.84 3.68 9.47
C PRO A 450 -5.62 2.57 10.20
N SER A 451 -4.95 1.45 10.45
CA SER A 451 -5.34 0.48 11.46
C SER A 451 -4.69 0.80 12.81
N TYR A 452 -5.37 0.42 13.89
CA TYR A 452 -4.93 0.67 15.27
C TYR A 452 -4.59 -0.64 15.95
N SER A 453 -3.72 -0.58 16.94
CA SER A 453 -3.53 -1.71 17.84
C SER A 453 -4.86 -2.05 18.53
N PRO A 454 -5.03 -3.29 19.00
CA PRO A 454 -6.23 -3.69 19.76
C PRO A 454 -6.23 -3.13 21.19
N TYR A 455 -5.22 -2.36 21.56
CA TYR A 455 -4.99 -1.82 22.89
C TYR A 455 -5.22 -0.31 22.88
N HIS A 456 -5.61 0.26 24.02
CA HIS A 456 -5.83 1.69 24.16
C HIS A 456 -5.22 2.19 25.47
N GLY A 457 -3.88 2.29 25.48
CA GLY A 457 -3.10 2.71 26.65
C GLY A 457 -2.79 1.60 27.66
N ASP A 458 -3.07 0.34 27.31
CA ASP A 458 -2.75 -0.83 28.14
C ASP A 458 -1.24 -1.02 28.33
N TYR A 459 -0.46 -0.59 27.34
CA TYR A 459 0.99 -0.66 27.34
C TYR A 459 1.58 0.72 27.10
N ASP A 460 2.47 1.13 27.99
CA ASP A 460 3.28 2.32 27.80
C ASP A 460 4.20 2.12 26.59
N ILE A 461 4.18 3.04 25.63
CA ILE A 461 5.02 3.04 24.42
C ILE A 461 6.26 3.91 24.63
N GLY A 462 6.14 4.92 25.50
CA GLY A 462 7.16 5.93 25.74
C GLY A 462 7.32 6.89 24.55
N GLY A 463 8.56 7.25 24.23
CA GLY A 463 8.87 8.31 23.26
C GLY A 463 9.30 7.85 21.88
N ASN A 464 9.64 6.57 21.69
CA ASN A 464 10.16 6.03 20.43
C ASN A 464 9.89 4.53 20.29
N PHE A 465 10.07 4.00 19.08
CA PHE A 465 10.01 2.57 18.78
C PHE A 465 10.97 2.19 17.64
N TRP A 466 11.25 0.88 17.52
CA TRP A 466 12.10 0.32 16.49
C TRP A 466 11.56 -1.02 16.01
N PHE A 467 11.86 -1.40 14.77
CA PHE A 467 11.55 -2.72 14.25
C PHE A 467 12.63 -3.74 14.60
N SER A 468 12.26 -5.01 14.67
CA SER A 468 13.24 -6.10 14.56
C SER A 468 13.84 -6.14 13.16
N TYR A 469 15.05 -6.72 13.07
CA TYR A 469 15.76 -6.85 11.79
C TYR A 469 14.91 -7.52 10.69
N ASP A 470 14.15 -8.56 11.05
CA ASP A 470 13.28 -9.30 10.14
C ASP A 470 11.90 -8.63 9.90
N GLY A 471 11.63 -7.50 10.55
CA GLY A 471 10.34 -6.81 10.49
C GLY A 471 9.17 -7.58 11.11
N THR A 472 9.40 -8.59 11.95
CA THR A 472 8.30 -9.34 12.59
C THR A 472 7.88 -8.79 13.94
N LYS A 473 8.66 -7.86 14.50
CA LYS A 473 8.41 -7.26 15.82
C LYS A 473 8.63 -5.75 15.83
N LEU A 474 7.95 -5.09 16.77
CA LEU A 474 8.15 -3.71 17.16
C LEU A 474 8.57 -3.66 18.63
N TYR A 475 9.64 -2.92 18.93
CA TYR A 475 10.14 -2.66 20.28
C TYR A 475 9.87 -1.21 20.66
N THR A 476 9.27 -0.98 21.81
CA THR A 476 9.04 0.37 22.33
C THR A 476 10.18 0.83 23.23
N SER A 477 10.32 2.14 23.43
CA SER A 477 11.31 2.73 24.34
C SER A 477 11.17 2.28 25.81
N THR A 478 10.00 1.78 26.19
CA THR A 478 9.70 1.22 27.53
C THR A 478 9.91 -0.30 27.60
N GLY A 479 10.35 -0.89 26.49
CA GLY A 479 10.66 -2.30 26.35
C GLY A 479 9.49 -3.21 26.04
N SER A 480 8.30 -2.71 25.72
CA SER A 480 7.21 -3.56 25.24
C SER A 480 7.53 -4.10 23.84
N ILE A 481 7.16 -5.36 23.58
CA ILE A 481 7.36 -6.01 22.27
C ILE A 481 5.99 -6.30 21.67
N PHE A 482 5.80 -6.00 20.39
CA PHE A 482 4.59 -6.33 19.64
C PHE A 482 4.93 -7.14 18.38
N THR A 483 4.08 -8.07 17.96
CA THR A 483 4.16 -8.73 16.66
C THR A 483 3.70 -7.80 15.56
N LEU A 484 4.29 -7.94 14.37
CA LEU A 484 3.88 -7.24 13.17
C LEU A 484 3.44 -8.25 12.12
N SER A 485 2.31 -7.98 11.45
CA SER A 485 1.70 -8.92 10.51
C SER A 485 0.88 -8.20 9.44
N ASN A 486 0.83 -8.76 8.22
CA ASN A 486 -0.12 -8.29 7.22
C ASN A 486 -1.57 -8.75 7.51
N ASN A 487 -1.77 -9.72 8.42
CA ASN A 487 -3.09 -10.08 8.92
C ASN A 487 -3.47 -9.12 10.06
N PRO A 488 -4.52 -8.28 9.91
CA PRO A 488 -4.95 -7.35 10.94
C PRO A 488 -5.28 -8.01 12.29
N GLU A 489 -5.69 -9.28 12.30
CA GLU A 489 -5.99 -9.99 13.54
C GLU A 489 -4.72 -10.38 14.33
N GLU A 490 -3.57 -10.46 13.69
CA GLU A 490 -2.29 -10.84 14.30
C GLU A 490 -1.31 -9.66 14.39
N ASP A 491 -1.67 -8.52 13.79
CA ASP A 491 -0.87 -7.31 13.78
C ASP A 491 -0.93 -6.58 15.13
N MET A 492 0.18 -5.95 15.51
CA MET A 492 0.34 -5.18 16.74
C MET A 492 -0.09 -5.93 18.03
N ARG A 493 0.13 -7.25 18.11
CA ARG A 493 -0.18 -8.04 19.32
C ARG A 493 0.99 -8.04 20.29
N TYR A 494 0.73 -7.71 21.55
CA TYR A 494 1.73 -7.79 22.61
C TYR A 494 2.38 -9.18 22.68
N ALA A 495 3.72 -9.19 22.65
CA ALA A 495 4.56 -10.37 22.52
C ALA A 495 5.59 -10.50 23.66
N GLY A 496 5.47 -9.68 24.71
CA GLY A 496 6.37 -9.71 25.87
C GLY A 496 7.14 -8.40 26.05
N ARG A 497 8.27 -8.48 26.75
CA ARG A 497 9.12 -7.31 27.05
C ARG A 497 10.60 -7.61 26.86
N LEU A 498 11.35 -6.57 26.49
CA LEU A 498 12.79 -6.52 26.60
C LEU A 498 13.21 -6.66 28.07
N PRO A 499 14.34 -7.31 28.36
CA PRO A 499 14.86 -7.46 29.71
C PRO A 499 15.50 -6.14 30.19
N LEU A 500 14.69 -5.11 30.47
CA LEU A 500 15.15 -3.83 30.98
C LEU A 500 15.23 -3.84 32.51
N GLU A 501 16.29 -3.27 33.08
CA GLU A 501 16.45 -3.10 34.53
C GLU A 501 16.29 -1.62 34.89
N TYR A 502 15.04 -1.17 35.08
CA TYR A 502 14.70 0.22 35.44
C TYR A 502 15.14 1.30 34.44
N SER A 503 15.47 0.92 33.21
CA SER A 503 15.86 1.82 32.13
C SER A 503 14.78 1.99 31.06
N TYR A 504 14.90 3.07 30.28
CA TYR A 504 14.29 3.18 28.96
C TYR A 504 15.33 2.84 27.89
N VAL A 505 14.88 2.55 26.69
CA VAL A 505 15.74 2.38 25.51
C VAL A 505 15.77 3.70 24.77
N SER A 506 16.96 4.24 24.52
CA SER A 506 17.18 5.44 23.69
C SER A 506 17.40 5.09 22.22
N SER A 507 17.96 3.92 21.94
CA SER A 507 18.25 3.46 20.59
C SER A 507 18.41 1.94 20.53
N THR A 508 18.10 1.36 19.37
CA THR A 508 18.42 -0.03 19.06
C THR A 508 19.13 -0.15 17.72
N ALA A 509 19.98 -1.17 17.59
CA ALA A 509 20.55 -1.59 16.31
C ALA A 509 20.55 -3.11 16.24
N GLN A 510 20.26 -3.69 15.07
CA GLN A 510 19.99 -5.12 14.96
C GLN A 510 20.46 -5.69 13.63
N ASN A 511 20.92 -6.93 13.66
CA ASN A 511 21.08 -7.79 12.49
C ASN A 511 20.53 -9.20 12.79
N GLU A 512 20.74 -10.14 11.88
CA GLU A 512 20.26 -11.53 12.00
C GLU A 512 20.67 -12.24 13.29
N THR A 513 21.78 -11.82 13.92
CA THR A 513 22.41 -12.54 15.03
C THR A 513 22.55 -11.70 16.29
N VAL A 514 22.65 -10.38 16.17
CA VAL A 514 22.92 -9.46 17.28
C VAL A 514 21.86 -8.36 17.36
N THR A 515 21.38 -8.12 18.58
CA THR A 515 20.59 -6.94 18.96
C THR A 515 21.40 -6.09 19.94
N ILE A 516 21.53 -4.80 19.67
CA ILE A 516 22.10 -3.80 20.57
C ILE A 516 20.99 -2.93 21.14
N LEU A 517 20.99 -2.74 22.45
CA LEU A 517 20.17 -1.76 23.15
C LEU A 517 21.07 -0.70 23.78
N ALA A 518 20.84 0.57 23.46
CA ALA A 518 21.33 1.69 24.27
C ALA A 518 20.28 2.02 25.31
N ASP A 519 20.66 1.89 26.58
CA ASP A 519 19.80 2.22 27.70
C ASP A 519 19.96 3.69 28.07
N SER A 520 18.84 4.37 28.30
CA SER A 520 18.79 5.70 28.87
C SER A 520 18.83 5.63 30.41
N TYR A 521 18.46 6.74 31.05
CA TYR A 521 18.44 6.90 32.50
C TYR A 521 17.70 5.73 33.18
N PRO A 522 18.23 5.22 34.31
CA PRO A 522 19.43 5.66 35.03
C PRO A 522 20.72 4.89 34.66
N SER A 523 20.65 3.93 33.74
CA SER A 523 21.75 2.98 33.53
C SER A 523 22.84 3.50 32.60
N TYR A 524 22.47 4.20 31.52
CA TYR A 524 23.40 4.70 30.49
C TYR A 524 24.35 3.64 29.92
N THR A 525 23.91 2.37 29.89
CA THR A 525 24.67 1.25 29.36
C THR A 525 24.36 0.98 27.89
N VAL A 526 25.29 0.35 27.18
CA VAL A 526 25.00 -0.30 25.90
C VAL A 526 25.07 -1.80 26.11
N ARG A 527 24.07 -2.56 25.65
CA ARG A 527 23.99 -4.00 25.85
C ARG A 527 23.85 -4.73 24.53
N LYS A 528 24.66 -5.78 24.35
CA LYS A 528 24.64 -6.69 23.21
C LYS A 528 23.91 -7.97 23.59
N PHE A 529 22.99 -8.39 22.74
CA PHE A 529 22.16 -9.57 22.89
C PHE A 529 22.26 -10.46 21.66
N ASP A 530 22.09 -11.76 21.86
CA ASP A 530 21.76 -12.69 20.78
C ASP A 530 20.30 -12.42 20.32
N THR A 531 20.10 -12.14 19.03
CA THR A 531 18.79 -11.74 18.48
C THR A 531 17.72 -12.81 18.70
N GLY A 532 18.07 -14.10 18.59
CA GLY A 532 17.10 -15.19 18.66
C GLY A 532 16.60 -15.48 20.07
N SER A 533 17.51 -15.46 21.05
CA SER A 533 17.21 -15.79 22.45
C SER A 533 16.97 -14.56 23.33
N MET A 534 17.34 -13.36 22.87
CA MET A 534 17.33 -12.12 23.65
C MET A 534 18.11 -12.24 24.97
N THR A 535 19.17 -13.06 24.97
CA THR A 535 20.07 -13.22 26.11
C THR A 535 21.21 -12.22 26.02
N VAL A 536 21.59 -11.60 27.16
CA VAL A 536 22.70 -10.62 27.20
C VAL A 536 24.01 -11.35 26.94
N GLU A 537 24.70 -11.01 25.86
CA GLU A 537 26.05 -11.48 25.58
C GLU A 537 27.11 -10.59 26.25
N LYS A 538 26.88 -9.28 26.24
CA LYS A 538 27.84 -8.29 26.74
C LYS A 538 27.16 -7.00 27.19
N THR A 539 27.71 -6.38 28.23
CA THR A 539 27.30 -5.05 28.68
C THR A 539 28.50 -4.12 28.66
N PHE A 540 28.38 -3.02 27.92
CA PHE A 540 29.29 -1.91 27.92
C PHE A 540 28.84 -0.91 28.99
N PRO A 541 29.66 -0.66 30.03
CA PRO A 541 29.26 0.19 31.15
C PRO A 541 29.14 1.65 30.70
N LYS A 542 28.35 2.43 31.46
CA LYS A 542 28.30 3.89 31.29
C LYS A 542 29.70 4.49 31.44
N THR A 543 29.94 5.57 30.71
CA THR A 543 31.16 6.37 30.80
C THR A 543 30.84 7.75 31.36
N ALA A 544 31.87 8.50 31.78
CA ALA A 544 31.69 9.84 32.29
C ALA A 544 32.81 10.75 31.79
N ARG A 545 32.51 12.03 31.65
CA ARG A 545 33.42 13.07 31.15
C ARG A 545 33.63 14.13 32.22
N THR A 546 34.88 14.55 32.40
CA THR A 546 35.21 15.75 33.19
C THR A 546 34.94 16.98 32.31
N ILE A 547 34.00 17.83 32.73
CA ILE A 547 33.61 19.06 32.00
C ILE A 547 34.33 20.28 32.57
N ASP A 548 34.55 20.31 33.88
CA ASP A 548 35.33 21.35 34.53
C ASP A 548 36.28 20.74 35.56
N SER A 549 37.57 20.70 35.22
CA SER A 549 38.63 20.18 36.10
C SER A 549 38.94 21.08 37.30
N SER A 550 38.46 22.32 37.33
CA SER A 550 38.70 23.24 38.45
C SER A 550 37.78 22.96 39.65
N ILE A 551 36.65 22.31 39.41
CA ILE A 551 35.64 21.93 40.41
C ILE A 551 35.33 20.43 40.42
N ASP A 552 36.14 19.62 39.72
CA ASP A 552 35.95 18.18 39.52
C ASP A 552 34.52 17.82 39.06
N LYS A 553 33.93 18.63 38.18
CA LYS A 553 32.60 18.37 37.63
C LYS A 553 32.71 17.24 36.60
N VAL A 554 32.25 16.05 36.99
CA VAL A 554 32.16 14.85 36.16
C VAL A 554 30.70 14.55 35.85
N ILE A 555 30.40 14.30 34.58
CA ILE A 555 29.04 14.11 34.09
C ILE A 555 28.98 12.78 33.35
N ASP A 556 27.97 11.98 33.68
CA ASP A 556 27.71 10.73 32.97
C ASP A 556 27.38 11.04 31.50
N GLU A 557 27.92 10.20 30.61
CA GLU A 557 27.63 10.27 29.19
C GLU A 557 26.46 9.35 28.86
N GLU A 558 25.43 9.90 28.24
CA GLU A 558 24.23 9.16 27.82
C GLU A 558 24.41 8.63 26.40
N PRO A 559 24.28 7.31 26.15
CA PRO A 559 24.24 6.78 24.80
C PRO A 559 22.89 7.12 24.17
N ILE A 560 22.90 7.98 23.15
CA ILE A 560 21.70 8.43 22.44
C ILE A 560 21.45 7.67 21.13
N TYR A 561 22.51 7.10 20.54
CA TYR A 561 22.41 6.21 19.39
C TYR A 561 23.34 5.00 19.52
N ALA A 562 22.90 3.84 19.04
CA ALA A 562 23.72 2.66 18.85
C ALA A 562 23.63 2.18 17.40
N PHE A 563 24.71 1.60 16.89
CA PHE A 563 24.81 1.07 15.53
C PHE A 563 25.59 -0.24 15.50
N ILE A 564 25.30 -1.09 14.52
CA ILE A 564 26.08 -2.29 14.19
C ILE A 564 26.62 -2.10 12.78
N SER A 565 27.93 -2.07 12.61
CA SER A 565 28.53 -2.01 11.27
C SER A 565 28.26 -3.30 10.49
N ASP A 566 28.44 -3.28 9.17
CA ASP A 566 28.33 -4.49 8.36
C ASP A 566 29.33 -5.58 8.82
N ARG A 567 30.46 -5.16 9.42
CA ARG A 567 31.49 -6.02 10.03
C ARG A 567 31.11 -6.56 11.42
N GLY A 568 29.99 -6.13 11.99
CA GLY A 568 29.52 -6.51 13.33
C GLY A 568 30.14 -5.70 14.47
N TYR A 569 30.84 -4.60 14.17
CA TYR A 569 31.38 -3.70 15.19
C TYR A 569 30.26 -2.87 15.80
N VAL A 570 30.37 -2.61 17.10
CA VAL A 570 29.37 -1.84 17.84
C VAL A 570 29.86 -0.40 17.97
N TYR A 571 29.04 0.53 17.50
CA TYR A 571 29.28 1.97 17.63
C TYR A 571 28.20 2.61 18.48
N THR A 572 28.54 3.70 19.14
CA THR A 572 27.57 4.54 19.86
C THR A 572 27.91 6.01 19.72
N ILE A 573 26.88 6.85 19.63
CA ILE A 573 26.99 8.29 19.85
C ILE A 573 26.52 8.57 21.26
N LYS A 574 27.37 9.26 22.02
CA LYS A 574 27.10 9.67 23.39
C LYS A 574 27.01 11.19 23.50
N GLU A 575 26.20 11.67 24.43
CA GLU A 575 26.15 13.08 24.80
C GLU A 575 26.34 13.31 26.31
N THR A 576 26.76 14.52 26.68
CA THR A 576 26.76 14.99 28.07
C THR A 576 25.56 15.90 28.28
N ASN A 577 24.61 15.50 29.13
CA ASN A 577 23.38 16.26 29.39
C ASN A 577 23.62 17.45 30.37
N ASP A 578 24.49 18.38 29.98
CA ASP A 578 24.89 19.54 30.76
C ASP A 578 24.80 20.82 29.93
N PHE A 579 23.68 21.52 30.05
CA PHE A 579 23.48 22.78 29.32
C PHE A 579 24.26 23.92 29.99
N PRO A 580 25.01 24.76 29.23
CA PRO A 580 25.07 24.83 27.76
C PRO A 580 26.19 24.00 27.11
N ASP A 581 27.08 23.38 27.89
CA ASP A 581 28.30 22.69 27.42
C ASP A 581 28.02 21.21 27.07
N MET A 582 27.12 20.98 26.11
CA MET A 582 26.86 19.63 25.60
C MET A 582 27.99 19.19 24.65
N TYR A 583 28.56 18.03 24.94
CA TYR A 583 29.55 17.38 24.09
C TYR A 583 28.98 16.14 23.44
N TYR A 584 29.39 15.89 22.20
CA TYR A 584 29.02 14.69 21.46
C TYR A 584 30.28 13.92 21.08
N ARG A 585 30.25 12.59 21.19
CA ARG A 585 31.32 11.74 20.66
C ARG A 585 30.79 10.47 20.04
N LEU A 586 31.42 10.05 18.95
CA LEU A 586 31.25 8.73 18.34
C LEU A 586 32.33 7.80 18.90
N GLU A 587 31.95 6.62 19.38
CA GLU A 587 32.87 5.66 19.97
C GLU A 587 32.62 4.26 19.40
N ARG A 588 33.70 3.56 19.02
CA ARG A 588 33.67 2.13 18.72
C ARG A 588 33.85 1.34 20.01
N LEU A 589 32.86 0.54 20.39
CA LEU A 589 32.88 -0.27 21.61
C LEU A 589 33.47 -1.67 21.41
N GLU A 590 33.40 -2.21 20.19
CA GLU A 590 33.85 -3.56 19.82
C GLU A 590 34.35 -3.64 18.38
#